data_AF-A0A7X5BQ92-F1
#
_entry.id   AF-A0A7X5BQ92-F1
#
_cell.length_a   1.000
_cell.length_b   1.000
_cell.length_c   1.000
_cell.angle_alpha   90.00
_cell.angle_beta   90.00
_cell.angle_gamma   90.00
#
_symmetry.space_group_name_H-M   'P 1'
#
loop_
_entity.id
_entity.type
_entity.pdbx_description
1 polymer ?
#
loop_
_entity_poly.entity_id
_entity_poly.type
_entity_poly.pdbx_seq_one_letter_code
_entity_poly.pdbx_strand_id
1 'polypeptide(L)'
;MNWEGLLTDLGYAGFAGFVVGFAVKKLINLFLMFVGLYLLSLLWLQSKGIIDINWEQFWVLFKSLFHGVDAFVKGALKTVVFSSAFAGGFFLGFKAG
;
A
#
# COMPACT_ATOMS: atom_id res chain seq x y z
N MET A 1 31.83 -6.97 16.92
CA MET A 1 30.84 -6.50 15.92
C MET A 1 31.43 -5.28 15.26
N ASN A 2 31.67 -5.27 13.96
CA ASN A 2 32.27 -4.11 13.30
C ASN A 2 31.19 -3.05 13.05
N TRP A 3 31.26 -1.92 13.77
CA TRP A 3 30.31 -0.81 13.70
C TRP A 3 30.17 -0.22 12.30
N GLU A 4 31.22 -0.30 11.49
CA GLU A 4 31.23 0.15 10.09
C GLU A 4 30.30 -0.70 9.21
N GLY A 5 30.28 -2.02 9.40
CA GLY A 5 29.42 -2.94 8.65
C GLY A 5 27.94 -2.73 8.94
N LEU A 6 27.59 -2.42 10.20
CA LEU A 6 26.21 -2.11 10.59
C LEU A 6 25.72 -0.79 9.96
N LEU A 7 26.57 0.23 9.86
CA LEU A 7 26.21 1.50 9.23
C LEU A 7 25.98 1.35 7.72
N THR A 8 26.82 0.59 7.04
CA THR A 8 26.64 0.31 5.59
C THR A 8 25.41 -0.54 5.32
N ASP A 9 25.14 -1.55 6.14
CA ASP A 9 23.96 -2.42 5.98
C ASP A 9 22.65 -1.68 6.30
N LEU A 10 22.65 -0.81 7.31
CA LEU A 10 21.50 0.06 7.62
C LEU A 10 21.28 1.11 6.52
N GLY A 11 22.34 1.70 5.98
CA GLY A 11 22.25 2.63 4.84
C GLY A 11 21.67 1.97 3.59
N TYR A 12 22.13 0.75 3.26
CA TYR A 12 21.59 -0.02 2.15
C TYR A 12 20.12 -0.40 2.37
N ALA A 13 19.76 -0.85 3.57
CA ALA A 13 18.38 -1.17 3.92
C ALA A 13 17.46 0.05 3.85
N GLY A 14 17.90 1.22 4.29
CA GLY A 14 17.14 2.47 4.17
C GLY A 14 16.95 2.93 2.74
N PHE A 15 18.00 2.86 1.91
CA PHE A 15 17.89 3.20 0.49
C PHE A 15 16.98 2.22 -0.27
N ALA A 16 17.13 0.92 -0.02
CA ALA A 16 16.23 -0.09 -0.57
C ALA A 16 14.78 0.16 -0.15
N GLY A 17 14.55 0.48 1.13
CA GLY A 17 13.25 0.90 1.64
C GLY A 17 12.68 2.09 0.87
N PHE A 18 13.48 3.13 0.64
CA PHE A 18 13.07 4.32 -0.11
C PHE A 18 12.64 4.01 -1.54
N VAL A 19 13.44 3.25 -2.28
CA VAL A 19 13.10 2.87 -3.67
C VAL A 19 11.81 2.04 -3.71
N VAL A 20 11.67 1.08 -2.79
CA VAL A 20 10.47 0.25 -2.69
C VAL A 20 9.25 1.10 -2.33
N GLY A 21 9.36 2.00 -1.34
CA GLY A 21 8.27 2.89 -0.93
C GLY A 21 7.79 3.78 -2.07
N PHE A 22 8.72 4.35 -2.84
CA PHE A 22 8.41 5.17 -4.01
C PHE A 22 7.68 4.36 -5.10
N ALA A 23 8.17 3.15 -5.41
CA ALA A 23 7.54 2.27 -6.38
C ALA A 23 6.12 1.84 -5.96
N VAL A 24 5.93 1.49 -4.68
CA VAL A 24 4.64 1.10 -4.11
C VAL A 24 3.63 2.23 -4.24
N LYS A 25 4.00 3.46 -3.90
CA LYS A 25 3.10 4.62 -4.00
C LYS A 25 2.65 4.88 -5.44
N LYS A 26 3.58 4.79 -6.40
CA LYS A 26 3.26 4.94 -7.82
C LYS A 26 2.31 3.83 -8.30
N LEU A 27 2.50 2.60 -7.83
CA LEU A 27 1.62 1.47 -8.11
C LEU A 27 0.21 1.67 -7.51
N ILE A 28 0.12 2.16 -6.27
CA ILE A 28 -1.17 2.46 -5.62
C ILE A 28 -1.92 3.55 -6.38
N ASN A 29 -1.24 4.63 -6.77
CA ASN A 29 -1.87 5.70 -7.55
C ASN A 29 -2.42 5.17 -8.89
N LEU A 30 -1.67 4.30 -9.57
CA LEU A 30 -2.11 3.66 -10.81
C LEU A 30 -3.29 2.71 -10.57
N PHE A 31 -3.25 1.90 -9.51
CA PHE A 31 -4.33 1.01 -9.13
C PHE A 31 -5.61 1.77 -8.79
N LEU A 32 -5.51 2.84 -7.98
CA LEU A 32 -6.62 3.72 -7.63
C LEU A 32 -7.24 4.37 -8.87
N MET A 33 -6.44 4.74 -9.86
CA MET A 33 -6.94 5.26 -11.13
C MET A 33 -7.83 4.23 -11.85
N PHE A 34 -7.38 2.97 -11.97
CA PHE A 34 -8.18 1.91 -12.60
C PHE A 34 -9.45 1.58 -11.80
N VAL A 35 -9.34 1.50 -10.46
CA VAL A 35 -10.50 1.26 -9.59
C VAL A 35 -11.51 2.39 -9.71
N GLY A 36 -11.06 3.65 -9.69
CA GLY A 36 -11.93 4.82 -9.85
C GLY A 36 -12.64 4.81 -11.20
N LEU A 37 -11.92 4.50 -12.29
CA LEU A 37 -12.50 4.39 -13.63
C LEU A 37 -13.55 3.26 -13.70
N TYR A 38 -13.28 2.12 -13.07
CA TYR A 38 -14.22 1.00 -12.99
C TYR A 38 -15.49 1.37 -12.20
N LEU A 39 -15.34 2.06 -11.06
CA LEU A 39 -16.47 2.55 -10.27
C LEU A 39 -17.30 3.59 -11.03
N LEU A 40 -16.66 4.50 -11.76
CA LEU A 40 -17.35 5.45 -12.63
C LEU A 40 -18.16 4.74 -13.72
N SER A 41 -17.59 3.70 -14.32
CA SER A 41 -18.32 2.87 -15.29
C SER A 41 -19.55 2.21 -14.67
N LEU A 42 -19.41 1.60 -13.49
CA LEU A 42 -20.53 1.00 -12.74
C LEU A 42 -21.62 2.02 -12.40
N LEU A 43 -21.25 3.19 -11.89
CA LEU A 43 -22.18 4.28 -11.57
C LEU A 43 -22.93 4.77 -12.83
N TRP A 44 -22.25 4.82 -13.97
CA TRP A 44 -22.89 5.17 -15.23
C TRP A 44 -23.93 4.11 -15.65
N LEU A 45 -23.61 2.82 -15.56
CA LEU A 45 -24.56 1.74 -15.86
C LEU A 45 -25.75 1.74 -14.89
N GLN A 46 -25.50 2.06 -13.61
CA GLN A 46 -26.57 2.22 -12.62
C GLN A 46 -27.49 3.39 -12.97
N SER A 47 -26.95 4.53 -13.41
CA SER A 47 -27.75 5.69 -13.83
C SER A 47 -28.66 5.40 -15.02
N LYS A 48 -28.29 4.41 -15.85
CA LYS A 48 -29.07 3.92 -16.99
C LYS A 48 -30.07 2.82 -16.60
N GLY A 49 -30.08 2.38 -15.35
CA GLY A 49 -30.95 1.30 -14.85
C GLY A 49 -30.58 -0.09 -15.36
N ILE A 50 -29.36 -0.28 -15.88
CA ILE A 50 -28.88 -1.57 -16.40
C ILE A 50 -28.44 -2.50 -15.25
N ILE A 51 -27.90 -1.92 -14.18
CA ILE A 51 -27.35 -2.64 -13.01
C ILE A 51 -27.83 -1.94 -11.73
N ASP A 52 -28.15 -2.71 -10.69
CA ASP A 52 -28.34 -2.20 -9.33
C ASP A 52 -27.12 -2.57 -8.46
N ILE A 53 -26.53 -1.58 -7.79
CA ILE A 53 -25.30 -1.78 -7.01
C ILE A 53 -25.69 -2.07 -5.56
N ASN A 54 -25.37 -3.28 -5.09
CA ASN A 54 -25.50 -3.62 -3.68
C ASN A 54 -24.40 -2.94 -2.86
N TRP A 55 -24.72 -1.76 -2.32
CA TRP A 55 -23.81 -0.98 -1.49
C TRP A 55 -23.39 -1.70 -0.21
N GLU A 56 -24.22 -2.58 0.35
CA GLU A 56 -23.88 -3.33 1.57
C GLU A 56 -22.78 -4.35 1.30
N GLN A 57 -22.90 -5.12 0.21
CA GLN A 57 -21.85 -6.05 -0.22
C GLN A 57 -20.58 -5.30 -0.64
N PHE A 58 -20.71 -4.15 -1.28
CA PHE A 58 -19.57 -3.30 -1.63
C PHE A 58 -18.80 -2.87 -0.38
N TRP A 59 -19.49 -2.45 0.68
CA TRP A 59 -18.86 -2.11 1.96
C TRP A 59 -18.18 -3.31 2.63
N VAL A 60 -18.75 -4.50 2.54
CA VAL A 60 -18.13 -5.73 3.08
C VAL A 60 -16.83 -6.05 2.35
N LEU A 61 -16.83 -5.97 1.01
CA LEU A 61 -15.61 -6.15 0.20
C LEU A 61 -14.55 -5.12 0.58
N PHE A 62 -14.94 -3.85 0.71
CA PHE A 62 -14.04 -2.77 1.10
C PHE A 62 -13.44 -3.03 2.50
N LYS A 63 -14.28 -3.34 3.50
CA LYS A 63 -13.82 -3.67 4.86
C LYS A 63 -12.86 -4.87 4.86
N SER A 64 -13.13 -5.90 4.07
CA SER A 64 -12.25 -7.07 3.95
C SER A 64 -10.87 -6.71 3.39
N LEU A 65 -10.81 -5.83 2.39
CA LEU A 65 -9.54 -5.33 1.85
C LEU A 65 -8.74 -4.54 2.90
N PHE A 66 -9.40 -3.63 3.62
CA PHE A 66 -8.75 -2.84 4.68
C PHE A 66 -8.29 -3.72 5.85
N HIS A 67 -9.09 -4.71 6.26
CA HIS A 67 -8.65 -5.67 7.28
C HIS A 67 -7.45 -6.50 6.83
N GLY A 68 -7.38 -6.90 5.56
CA GLY A 68 -6.22 -7.60 5.01
C GLY A 68 -4.95 -6.75 5.06
N VAL A 69 -5.06 -5.47 4.71
CA VAL A 69 -3.95 -4.50 4.83
C VAL A 69 -3.55 -4.29 6.29
N ASP A 70 -4.51 -4.08 7.19
CA ASP A 70 -4.24 -3.91 8.62
C ASP A 70 -3.61 -5.16 9.24
N ALA A 71 -4.06 -6.35 8.87
CA ALA A 71 -3.49 -7.60 9.34
C ALA A 71 -2.06 -7.80 8.81
N PHE A 72 -1.81 -7.46 7.55
CA PHE A 72 -0.47 -7.47 6.96
C PHE A 72 0.47 -6.48 7.68
N VAL A 73 0.02 -5.24 7.89
CA VAL A 73 0.79 -4.21 8.60
C VAL A 73 1.07 -4.65 10.04
N LYS A 74 0.05 -5.10 10.77
CA LYS A 74 0.21 -5.61 12.14
C LYS A 74 1.14 -6.84 12.20
N GLY A 75 1.06 -7.72 11.21
CA GLY A 75 1.93 -8.90 11.08
C GLY A 75 3.38 -8.53 10.80
N ALA A 76 3.61 -7.58 9.89
CA ALA A 76 4.94 -7.04 9.59
C ALA A 76 5.55 -6.35 10.82
N LEU A 77 4.77 -5.51 11.50
CA LEU A 77 5.18 -4.83 12.74
C LEU A 77 5.50 -5.82 13.88
N LYS A 78 4.72 -6.91 14.03
CA LYS A 78 5.00 -7.97 15.02
C LYS A 78 6.23 -8.81 14.68
N THR A 79 6.57 -8.94 13.40
CA THR A 79 7.65 -9.83 12.94
C THR A 79 9.03 -9.17 13.06
N VAL A 80 9.16 -7.95 13.60
CA VAL A 80 10.45 -7.22 13.75
C VAL A 80 10.99 -6.62 12.43
N VAL A 81 10.32 -6.84 11.31
CA VAL A 81 10.88 -6.69 9.95
C VAL A 81 10.19 -5.52 9.26
N PHE A 82 10.86 -4.52 8.74
CA PHE A 82 12.19 -4.45 8.17
C PHE A 82 13.06 -3.60 9.10
N SER A 83 14.39 -3.62 9.01
CA SER A 83 15.23 -2.82 9.92
C SER A 83 14.66 -1.40 10.08
N SER A 84 14.77 -0.80 11.27
CA SER A 84 14.25 0.57 11.51
C SER A 84 14.68 1.56 10.41
N ALA A 85 15.87 1.33 9.84
CA ALA A 85 16.36 2.01 8.65
C ALA A 85 15.52 1.77 7.38
N PHE A 86 15.16 0.52 7.03
CA PHE A 86 14.24 0.25 5.92
C PHE A 86 12.86 0.87 6.15
N ALA A 87 12.27 0.74 7.35
CA ALA A 87 10.95 1.31 7.61
C ALA A 87 10.95 2.85 7.47
N GLY A 88 12.00 3.49 7.98
CA GLY A 88 12.21 4.93 7.80
C GLY A 88 12.40 5.30 6.33
N GLY A 89 13.25 4.55 5.61
CA GLY A 89 13.46 4.73 4.17
C GLY A 89 12.18 4.55 3.36
N PHE A 90 11.42 3.49 3.63
CA PHE A 90 10.15 3.18 3.00
C PHE A 90 9.12 4.28 3.21
N PHE A 91 8.97 4.77 4.44
CA PHE A 91 8.03 5.86 4.71
C PHE A 91 8.40 7.13 3.94
N LEU A 92 9.70 7.48 3.90
CA LEU A 92 10.18 8.63 3.12
C LEU A 92 9.97 8.43 1.62
N GLY A 93 10.26 7.25 1.09
CA GLY A 93 10.04 6.89 -0.31
C GLY A 93 8.57 6.94 -0.69
N PHE A 94 7.71 6.41 0.18
CA PHE A 94 6.25 6.42 0.01
C PHE A 94 5.66 7.83 0.07
N LYS A 95 6.25 8.73 0.86
CA LYS A 95 5.88 10.15 0.91
C LYS A 95 6.38 10.91 -0.32
N ALA A 96 7.54 10.54 -0.85
CA ALA A 96 8.14 11.18 -2.02
C ALA A 96 7.52 10.75 -3.36
N GLY A 97 6.93 9.54 -3.42
CA GLY A 97 6.13 9.08 -4.55
C GLY A 97 4.71 9.62 -4.55
#